data_AF-A0A8C7ZZK6-F1
#
_entry.id   AF-A0A8C7ZZK6-F1
#
_cell.length_a   1.000
_cell.length_b   1.000
_cell.length_c   1.000
_cell.angle_alpha   90.00
_cell.angle_beta   90.00
_cell.angle_gamma   90.00
#
_symmetry.space_group_name_H-M   'P 1'
#
loop_
_entity.id
_entity.type
_entity.pdbx_description
1 polymer ?
#
loop_
_entity_poly.entity_id
_entity_poly.type
_entity_poly.pdbx_seq_one_letter_code
_entity_poly.pdbx_strand_id
1 'polypeptide(L)'
;MFLSFLACFCSTKAVGRYHSPLLVERYKKLQELREQLLLDCQREWTDFLDQFGEHYHTMKRAISHLATIDCLFSLAEVAQQGGYCRPKVCEDRPQIMIRDGRHPAIDLLMGEQNQFVPNHTDLQGDGKRTMIITGPNMGGKSSYIRQVALICIMAQIGSFVPASEACLGLLDGIYTRMGASDNIYKGRSTFMEELTEASEIISRATERSLVILDELGRGTSTHDGIAIAYATLEYFIRHVKSFTLFVTHYPPLCELERMYPDHVSNYHMAFLLNETHISSDTKDGDVQPEFITFLYNLTEGAAGQSYGLNVAKLADVPDPILCTAARKAQELESAVEARRRSKKLLTEMWSIADKPSLLQWLQSNS
;
A
#
# COMPACT_ATOMS: atom_id res chain seq x y z
N MET A 1 43.37 34.77 -75.39
CA MET A 1 42.18 35.53 -75.84
C MET A 1 40.85 34.79 -75.60
N PHE A 2 40.80 33.45 -75.52
CA PHE A 2 39.54 32.72 -75.26
C PHE A 2 39.08 32.73 -73.78
N LEU A 3 40.00 32.78 -72.82
CA LEU A 3 39.68 32.74 -71.39
C LEU A 3 39.12 34.05 -70.82
N SER A 4 39.27 35.17 -71.53
CA SER A 4 38.83 36.50 -71.07
C SER A 4 37.31 36.71 -71.09
N PHE A 5 36.55 35.82 -71.75
CA PHE A 5 35.07 35.81 -71.75
C PHE A 5 34.47 34.79 -70.78
N LEU A 6 35.29 34.00 -70.08
CA LEU A 6 34.83 32.95 -69.18
C LEU A 6 34.91 33.42 -67.73
N ALA A 7 33.81 33.32 -66.98
CA ALA A 7 33.79 33.69 -65.56
C ALA A 7 34.44 32.57 -64.73
N CYS A 8 35.58 32.84 -64.09
CA CYS A 8 36.21 31.90 -63.16
C CYS A 8 35.41 31.85 -61.85
N PHE A 9 34.84 30.69 -61.51
CA PHE A 9 34.02 30.56 -60.30
C PHE A 9 34.68 29.68 -59.22
N CYS A 10 35.66 28.85 -59.59
CA CYS A 10 36.39 28.01 -58.65
C CYS A 10 37.78 27.71 -59.22
N SER A 11 38.84 27.99 -58.45
CA SER A 11 40.22 27.67 -58.83
C SER A 11 40.90 26.85 -57.73
N THR A 12 41.57 25.78 -58.13
CA THR A 12 42.36 24.92 -57.25
C THR A 12 43.81 24.88 -57.75
N LYS A 13 44.75 24.41 -56.93
CA LYS A 13 46.18 24.35 -57.30
C LYS A 13 46.46 23.55 -58.59
N ALA A 14 45.58 22.61 -58.96
CA ALA A 14 45.74 21.74 -60.13
C ALA A 14 44.86 22.13 -61.32
N VAL A 15 43.69 22.74 -61.11
CA VAL A 15 42.76 23.09 -62.19
C VAL A 15 41.93 24.33 -61.87
N GLY A 16 41.70 25.17 -62.88
CA GLY A 16 40.74 26.27 -62.85
C GLY A 16 39.43 25.86 -63.53
N ARG A 17 38.30 26.13 -62.87
CA ARG A 17 36.96 25.90 -63.41
C ARG A 17 36.31 27.23 -63.77
N TYR A 18 35.82 27.30 -65.00
CA TYR A 18 35.22 28.50 -65.57
C TYR A 18 33.83 28.19 -66.11
N HIS A 19 32.95 29.18 -66.08
CA HIS A 19 31.65 29.13 -66.71
C HIS A 19 31.64 29.99 -67.98
N SER A 20 31.03 29.48 -69.05
CA SER A 20 30.74 30.29 -70.23
C SER A 20 29.62 31.29 -69.95
N PRO A 21 29.56 32.43 -70.65
CA PRO A 21 28.49 33.42 -70.48
C PRO A 21 27.08 32.82 -70.58
N LEU A 22 26.86 31.94 -71.57
CA LEU A 22 25.61 31.18 -71.72
C LEU A 22 25.29 30.31 -70.50
N LEU A 23 26.32 29.72 -69.87
CA LEU A 23 26.14 28.81 -68.74
C LEU A 23 25.83 29.61 -67.46
N VAL A 24 26.47 30.77 -67.24
CA VAL A 24 26.15 31.66 -66.12
C VAL A 24 24.68 32.10 -66.16
N GLU A 25 24.18 32.50 -67.33
CA GLU A 25 22.79 32.89 -67.53
C GLU A 25 21.81 31.73 -67.27
N ARG A 26 22.07 30.55 -67.87
CA ARG A 26 21.24 29.36 -67.69
C ARG A 26 21.27 28.83 -66.26
N TYR A 27 22.42 28.90 -65.58
CA TYR A 27 22.57 28.47 -64.20
C TYR A 27 21.79 29.36 -63.24
N LYS A 28 21.82 30.70 -63.45
CA LYS A 28 20.97 31.63 -62.70
C LYS A 28 19.50 31.31 -62.89
N LYS A 29 19.06 31.09 -64.15
CA LYS A 29 17.66 30.71 -64.42
C LYS A 29 17.26 29.38 -63.78
N LEU A 30 18.18 28.42 -63.77
CA LEU A 30 17.98 27.12 -63.11
C LEU A 30 17.87 27.25 -61.59
N GLN A 31 18.66 28.14 -60.96
CA GLN A 31 18.54 28.43 -59.54
C GLN A 31 17.19 29.08 -59.21
N GLU A 32 16.76 30.08 -59.98
CA GLU A 32 15.44 30.70 -59.84
C GLU A 32 14.30 29.67 -59.94
N LEU A 33 14.35 28.77 -60.93
CA LEU A 33 13.35 27.71 -61.08
C LEU A 33 13.39 26.68 -59.95
N ARG A 34 14.57 26.39 -59.38
CA ARG A 34 14.69 25.51 -58.22
C ARG A 34 14.11 26.12 -56.95
N GLU A 35 14.36 27.41 -56.72
CA GLU A 35 13.76 28.14 -55.60
C GLU A 35 12.25 28.22 -55.75
N GLN A 36 11.75 28.54 -56.95
CA GLN A 36 10.32 28.56 -57.23
C GLN A 36 9.66 27.19 -57.02
N LEU A 37 10.29 26.12 -57.52
CA LEU A 37 9.81 24.76 -57.29
C LEU A 37 9.72 24.42 -55.79
N LEU A 38 10.68 24.88 -54.99
CA LEU A 38 10.70 24.62 -53.55
C LEU A 38 9.54 25.35 -52.84
N LEU A 39 9.27 26.60 -53.22
CA LEU A 39 8.12 27.37 -52.71
C LEU A 39 6.79 26.73 -53.11
N ASP A 40 6.65 26.32 -54.37
CA ASP A 40 5.45 25.64 -54.85
C ASP A 40 5.25 24.31 -54.10
N CYS A 41 6.29 23.49 -53.93
CA CYS A 41 6.23 22.25 -53.15
C CYS A 41 5.82 22.47 -51.69
N GLN A 42 6.31 23.53 -51.03
CA GLN A 42 5.93 23.83 -49.65
C GLN A 42 4.47 24.24 -49.53
N ARG A 43 3.95 24.99 -50.51
CA ARG A 43 2.52 25.34 -50.57
C ARG A 43 1.68 24.08 -50.71
N GLU A 44 1.95 23.25 -51.71
CA GLU A 44 1.20 22.01 -51.94
C GLU A 44 1.32 21.03 -50.76
N TRP A 45 2.46 21.00 -50.06
CA TRP A 45 2.62 20.20 -48.84
C TRP A 45 1.72 20.67 -47.70
N THR A 46 1.59 21.99 -47.52
CA THR A 46 0.71 22.56 -46.49
C THR A 46 -0.75 22.27 -46.83
N ASP A 47 -1.15 22.47 -48.09
CA ASP A 47 -2.49 22.15 -48.57
C ASP A 47 -2.82 20.66 -48.41
N PHE A 48 -1.85 19.77 -48.66
CA PHE A 48 -1.97 18.34 -48.39
C PHE A 48 -2.18 18.03 -46.90
N LEU A 49 -1.43 18.69 -46.01
CA LEU A 49 -1.60 18.52 -44.56
C LEU A 49 -2.95 19.04 -44.07
N ASP A 50 -3.46 20.13 -44.64
CA ASP A 50 -4.78 20.67 -44.30
C ASP A 50 -5.89 19.69 -44.72
N GLN A 51 -5.81 19.13 -45.94
CA GLN A 51 -6.72 18.07 -46.41
C GLN A 51 -6.66 16.82 -45.53
N PHE A 52 -5.45 16.40 -45.14
CA PHE A 52 -5.26 15.29 -44.20
C PHE A 52 -5.85 15.61 -42.80
N GLY A 53 -5.71 16.86 -42.37
CA GLY A 53 -6.21 17.39 -41.11
C GLY A 53 -7.72 17.32 -40.96
N GLU A 54 -8.49 17.36 -42.05
CA GLU A 54 -9.95 17.17 -42.03
C GLU A 54 -10.37 15.83 -41.39
N HIS A 55 -9.50 14.82 -41.46
CA HIS A 55 -9.74 13.49 -40.91
C HIS A 55 -9.09 13.26 -39.53
N TYR A 56 -8.52 14.29 -38.91
CA TYR A 56 -7.80 14.19 -37.64
C TYR A 56 -8.63 13.49 -36.54
N HIS A 57 -9.89 13.90 -36.35
CA HIS A 57 -10.74 13.32 -35.31
C HIS A 57 -11.07 11.84 -35.57
N THR A 58 -11.24 11.45 -36.83
CA THR A 58 -11.49 10.06 -37.22
C THR A 58 -10.27 9.19 -36.92
N MET A 59 -9.07 9.66 -37.28
CA MET A 59 -7.82 8.96 -36.97
C MET A 59 -7.56 8.86 -35.47
N LYS A 60 -7.77 9.96 -34.73
CA LYS A 60 -7.63 9.97 -33.27
C LYS A 60 -8.57 8.96 -32.59
N ARG A 61 -9.81 8.82 -33.07
CA ARG A 61 -10.74 7.80 -32.60
C ARG A 61 -10.25 6.38 -32.88
N ALA A 62 -9.74 6.13 -34.09
CA ALA A 62 -9.16 4.83 -34.44
C ALA A 62 -7.98 4.47 -33.51
N ILE A 63 -7.07 5.41 -33.25
CA ILE A 63 -5.95 5.24 -32.31
C ILE A 63 -6.45 4.97 -30.90
N SER A 64 -7.48 5.70 -30.43
CA SER A 64 -8.08 5.47 -29.11
C SER A 64 -8.68 4.06 -28.98
N HIS A 65 -9.31 3.54 -30.04
CA HIS A 65 -9.85 2.19 -30.04
C HIS A 65 -8.72 1.14 -30.05
N LEU A 66 -7.66 1.35 -30.82
CA LEU A 66 -6.47 0.50 -30.79
C LEU A 66 -5.82 0.48 -29.39
N ALA A 67 -5.73 1.63 -28.73
CA ALA A 67 -5.21 1.72 -27.36
C ALA A 67 -6.10 0.95 -26.37
N THR A 68 -7.43 1.03 -26.49
CA THR A 68 -8.34 0.23 -25.64
C THR A 68 -8.13 -1.27 -25.87
N ILE A 69 -7.98 -1.70 -27.12
CA ILE A 69 -7.70 -3.09 -27.47
C ILE A 69 -6.38 -3.55 -26.84
N ASP A 70 -5.31 -2.77 -26.99
CA ASP A 70 -3.99 -3.05 -26.41
C ASP A 70 -4.05 -3.19 -24.87
N CYS A 71 -4.74 -2.28 -24.18
CA CYS A 71 -4.96 -2.38 -22.74
C CYS A 71 -5.69 -3.69 -22.34
N LEU A 72 -6.75 -4.06 -23.06
CA LEU A 72 -7.50 -5.29 -22.78
C LEU A 72 -6.66 -6.56 -23.02
N PHE A 73 -5.85 -6.59 -24.07
CA PHE A 73 -4.92 -7.68 -24.33
C PHE A 73 -3.84 -7.79 -23.25
N SER A 74 -3.28 -6.65 -22.81
CA SER A 74 -2.30 -6.62 -21.72
C SER A 74 -2.89 -7.17 -20.41
N LEU A 75 -4.12 -6.80 -20.06
CA LEU A 75 -4.79 -7.36 -18.86
C LEU A 75 -5.06 -8.86 -19.00
N ALA A 76 -5.41 -9.33 -20.21
CA ALA A 76 -5.63 -10.75 -20.48
C ALA A 76 -4.33 -11.57 -20.37
N GLU A 77 -3.21 -11.02 -20.81
CA GLU A 77 -1.88 -11.65 -20.68
C GLU A 77 -1.51 -11.83 -19.20
N VAL A 78 -1.72 -10.82 -18.36
CA VAL A 78 -1.50 -10.92 -16.90
C VAL A 78 -2.40 -12.00 -16.29
N ALA A 79 -3.68 -12.05 -16.67
CA ALA A 79 -4.62 -13.05 -16.16
C ALA A 79 -4.22 -14.50 -16.53
N GLN A 80 -3.47 -14.69 -17.61
CA GLN A 80 -3.04 -16.01 -18.10
C GLN A 80 -1.90 -16.63 -17.27
N GLN A 81 -1.15 -15.82 -16.49
CA GLN A 81 0.05 -16.25 -15.76
C GLN A 81 -0.23 -17.22 -14.59
N GLY A 82 -1.49 -17.51 -14.28
CA GLY A 82 -1.92 -18.52 -13.31
C GLY A 82 -2.22 -17.98 -11.92
N GLY A 83 -3.25 -18.55 -11.27
CA GLY A 83 -3.73 -18.13 -9.95
C GLY A 83 -4.38 -16.74 -9.90
N TYR A 84 -4.81 -16.24 -11.06
CA TYR A 84 -5.68 -15.07 -11.18
C TYR A 84 -7.13 -15.53 -11.36
N CYS A 85 -8.06 -14.89 -10.64
CA CYS A 85 -9.49 -15.14 -10.80
C CYS A 85 -10.22 -13.87 -11.29
N ARG A 86 -11.37 -14.07 -11.93
CA ARG A 86 -12.25 -12.97 -12.30
C ARG A 86 -12.98 -12.49 -11.03
N PRO A 87 -12.78 -11.24 -10.58
CA PRO A 87 -13.48 -10.76 -9.39
C PRO A 87 -14.98 -10.57 -9.69
N LYS A 88 -15.83 -10.91 -8.72
CA LYS A 88 -17.25 -10.58 -8.75
C LYS A 88 -17.45 -9.20 -8.13
N VAL A 89 -17.66 -8.19 -8.97
CA VAL A 89 -17.95 -6.82 -8.53
C VAL A 89 -19.43 -6.69 -8.20
N CYS A 90 -19.77 -6.21 -7.01
CA CYS A 90 -21.14 -6.02 -6.54
C CYS A 90 -21.41 -4.54 -6.24
N GLU A 91 -22.41 -3.93 -6.88
CA GLU A 91 -22.76 -2.53 -6.62
C GLU A 91 -23.63 -2.38 -5.35
N ASP A 92 -24.55 -3.31 -5.13
CA ASP A 92 -25.57 -3.21 -4.08
C ASP A 92 -25.09 -3.63 -2.69
N ARG A 93 -23.92 -4.28 -2.60
CA ARG A 93 -23.40 -4.85 -1.35
C ARG A 93 -21.97 -4.37 -1.08
N PRO A 94 -21.75 -3.50 -0.08
CA PRO A 94 -20.41 -3.15 0.35
C PRO A 94 -19.78 -4.38 1.04
N GLN A 95 -18.76 -4.97 0.40
CA GLN A 95 -17.98 -6.07 0.98
C GLN A 95 -16.60 -6.17 0.33
N ILE A 96 -15.61 -6.71 1.03
CA ILE A 96 -14.31 -7.09 0.49
C ILE A 96 -14.06 -8.53 0.93
N MET A 97 -14.33 -9.46 0.02
CA MET A 97 -14.11 -10.89 0.19
C MET A 97 -12.98 -11.33 -0.73
N ILE A 98 -11.88 -11.81 -0.15
CA ILE A 98 -10.72 -12.31 -0.88
C ILE A 98 -10.34 -13.67 -0.30
N ARG A 99 -10.32 -14.71 -1.13
CA ARG A 99 -9.83 -16.05 -0.79
C ARG A 99 -8.46 -16.27 -1.41
N ASP A 100 -7.53 -16.78 -0.61
CA ASP A 100 -6.13 -17.03 -0.99
C ASP A 100 -5.50 -15.87 -1.79
N GLY A 101 -5.72 -14.63 -1.34
CA GLY A 101 -5.20 -13.46 -2.02
C GLY A 101 -3.68 -13.43 -1.92
N ARG A 102 -3.03 -12.90 -2.97
CA ARG A 102 -1.58 -12.74 -3.05
C ARG A 102 -1.23 -11.32 -3.45
N HIS A 103 -0.08 -10.82 -3.00
CA HIS A 103 0.36 -9.48 -3.37
C HIS A 103 0.88 -9.47 -4.82
N PRO A 104 0.28 -8.72 -5.76
CA PRO A 104 0.55 -8.84 -7.20
C PRO A 104 2.02 -8.63 -7.57
N ALA A 105 2.71 -7.66 -6.95
CA ALA A 105 4.13 -7.43 -7.23
C ALA A 105 5.07 -8.46 -6.58
N ILE A 106 4.75 -8.94 -5.37
CA ILE A 106 5.62 -9.86 -4.63
C ILE A 106 5.50 -11.27 -5.23
N ASP A 107 4.30 -11.65 -5.66
CA ASP A 107 4.02 -12.93 -6.34
C ASP A 107 4.92 -13.09 -7.59
N LEU A 108 5.13 -12.02 -8.36
CA LEU A 108 6.03 -12.01 -9.51
C LEU A 108 7.52 -12.06 -9.14
N LEU A 109 7.91 -11.38 -8.06
CA LEU A 109 9.31 -11.24 -7.67
C LEU A 109 9.87 -12.46 -6.92
N MET A 110 9.04 -13.18 -6.17
CA MET A 110 9.50 -14.29 -5.34
C MET A 110 9.61 -15.63 -6.08
N GLY A 111 9.00 -15.76 -7.26
CA GLY A 111 9.10 -16.96 -8.11
C GLY A 111 8.64 -18.26 -7.43
N GLU A 112 8.89 -19.41 -8.06
CA GLU A 112 8.50 -20.73 -7.53
C GLU A 112 9.28 -21.17 -6.27
N GLN A 113 10.38 -20.48 -5.93
CA GLN A 113 11.33 -20.93 -4.90
C GLN A 113 11.03 -20.41 -3.48
N ASN A 114 10.22 -19.36 -3.33
CA ASN A 114 9.70 -18.90 -2.04
C ASN A 114 8.28 -18.37 -2.22
N GLN A 115 7.29 -19.25 -2.10
CA GLN A 115 5.90 -18.88 -2.35
C GLN A 115 5.40 -17.89 -1.28
N PHE A 116 4.97 -16.70 -1.72
CA PHE A 116 4.24 -15.77 -0.86
C PHE A 116 2.99 -16.49 -0.31
N VAL A 117 2.85 -16.55 1.01
CA VAL A 117 1.74 -17.27 1.64
C VAL A 117 0.43 -16.52 1.37
N PRO A 118 -0.55 -17.16 0.70
CA PRO A 118 -1.81 -16.51 0.39
C PRO A 118 -2.63 -16.27 1.66
N ASN A 119 -3.38 -15.18 1.69
CA ASN A 119 -4.13 -14.74 2.86
C ASN A 119 -5.59 -14.44 2.52
N HIS A 120 -6.50 -14.75 3.45
CA HIS A 120 -7.91 -14.44 3.33
C HIS A 120 -8.24 -13.04 3.87
N THR A 121 -9.25 -12.40 3.29
CA THR A 121 -9.83 -11.15 3.78
C THR A 121 -11.34 -11.24 3.72
N ASP A 122 -12.00 -10.89 4.82
CA ASP A 122 -13.46 -10.86 4.92
C ASP A 122 -13.85 -9.57 5.65
N LEU A 123 -14.36 -8.61 4.87
CA LEU A 123 -14.92 -7.36 5.37
C LEU A 123 -16.32 -7.19 4.82
N GLN A 124 -17.29 -6.94 5.69
CA GLN A 124 -18.71 -6.85 5.33
C GLN A 124 -19.28 -5.54 5.87
N GLY A 125 -19.99 -4.77 5.03
CA GLY A 125 -20.57 -3.50 5.45
C GLY A 125 -21.59 -3.64 6.58
N ASP A 126 -22.43 -4.69 6.50
CA ASP A 126 -23.44 -5.01 7.52
C ASP A 126 -22.88 -5.84 8.70
N GLY A 127 -21.59 -6.17 8.68
CA GLY A 127 -20.95 -7.03 9.66
C GLY A 127 -19.58 -6.51 10.09
N LYS A 128 -18.60 -7.43 10.17
CA LYS A 128 -17.21 -7.13 10.50
C LYS A 128 -16.59 -6.27 9.39
N ARG A 129 -16.47 -4.96 9.62
CA ARG A 129 -15.89 -3.98 8.68
C ARG A 129 -14.51 -3.48 9.11
N THR A 130 -14.10 -3.81 10.33
CA THR A 130 -12.83 -3.37 10.91
C THR A 130 -11.97 -4.56 11.31
N MET A 131 -10.74 -4.61 10.81
CA MET A 131 -9.73 -5.58 11.22
C MET A 131 -8.62 -4.85 11.98
N ILE A 132 -8.40 -5.26 13.23
CA ILE A 132 -7.24 -4.82 14.03
C ILE A 132 -6.15 -5.86 13.84
N ILE A 133 -5.03 -5.47 13.24
CA ILE A 133 -3.95 -6.37 12.88
C ILE A 133 -2.75 -6.09 13.77
N THR A 134 -2.31 -7.12 14.47
CA THR A 134 -1.20 -7.08 15.43
C THR A 134 -0.08 -8.03 15.01
N GLY A 135 1.07 -7.92 15.67
CA GLY A 135 2.22 -8.78 15.44
C GLY A 135 3.50 -8.03 15.08
N PRO A 136 4.64 -8.72 14.95
CA PRO A 136 5.95 -8.10 14.72
C PRO A 136 6.09 -7.48 13.33
N ASN A 137 6.95 -6.47 13.17
CA ASN A 137 7.09 -5.70 11.92
C ASN A 137 7.61 -6.51 10.74
N MET A 138 8.35 -7.59 11.00
CA MET A 138 8.80 -8.53 9.97
C MET A 138 7.77 -9.62 9.62
N GLY A 139 6.58 -9.62 10.24
CA GLY A 139 5.57 -10.67 10.05
C GLY A 139 4.77 -10.60 8.74
N GLY A 140 5.03 -9.65 7.85
CA GLY A 140 4.31 -9.50 6.57
C GLY A 140 3.04 -8.65 6.62
N LYS A 141 2.76 -7.96 7.74
CA LYS A 141 1.57 -7.09 7.92
C LYS A 141 1.43 -6.04 6.81
N SER A 142 2.50 -5.32 6.49
CA SER A 142 2.48 -4.27 5.46
C SER A 142 2.24 -4.83 4.06
N SER A 143 2.72 -6.06 3.78
CA SER A 143 2.43 -6.76 2.53
C SER A 143 0.95 -7.16 2.45
N TYR A 144 0.39 -7.69 3.53
CA TYR A 144 -1.03 -8.06 3.58
C TYR A 144 -1.96 -6.85 3.36
N ILE A 145 -1.77 -5.74 4.07
CA ILE A 145 -2.65 -4.57 3.91
C ILE A 145 -2.54 -3.94 2.52
N ARG A 146 -1.34 -3.91 1.93
CA ARG A 146 -1.15 -3.43 0.54
C ARG A 146 -1.80 -4.37 -0.46
N GLN A 147 -1.70 -5.68 -0.25
CA GLN A 147 -2.38 -6.66 -1.08
C GLN A 147 -3.89 -6.41 -1.14
N VAL A 148 -4.55 -6.18 -0.01
CA VAL A 148 -6.00 -5.92 0.01
C VAL A 148 -6.34 -4.70 -0.84
N ALA A 149 -5.61 -3.59 -0.65
CA ALA A 149 -5.80 -2.37 -1.44
C ALA A 149 -5.56 -2.59 -2.94
N LEU A 150 -4.46 -3.26 -3.30
CA LEU A 150 -4.09 -3.52 -4.69
C LEU A 150 -5.11 -4.42 -5.40
N ILE A 151 -5.61 -5.46 -4.72
CA ILE A 151 -6.67 -6.33 -5.27
C ILE A 151 -7.94 -5.54 -5.55
N CYS A 152 -8.36 -4.65 -4.63
CA CYS A 152 -9.50 -3.78 -4.86
C CYS A 152 -9.31 -2.84 -6.07
N ILE A 153 -8.12 -2.24 -6.21
CA ILE A 153 -7.78 -1.37 -7.35
C ILE A 153 -7.84 -2.16 -8.65
N MET A 154 -7.19 -3.32 -8.72
CA MET A 154 -7.16 -4.17 -9.92
C MET A 154 -8.56 -4.57 -10.36
N ALA A 155 -9.44 -4.93 -9.40
CA ALA A 155 -10.81 -5.27 -9.71
C ALA A 155 -11.61 -4.08 -10.27
N GLN A 156 -11.46 -2.87 -9.71
CA GLN A 156 -12.14 -1.66 -10.20
C GLN A 156 -11.57 -1.14 -11.53
N ILE A 157 -10.33 -1.47 -11.88
CA ILE A 157 -9.76 -1.26 -13.23
C ILE A 157 -10.43 -2.19 -14.26
N GLY A 158 -11.01 -3.31 -13.81
CA GLY A 158 -11.57 -4.34 -14.68
C GLY A 158 -10.58 -5.47 -15.01
N SER A 159 -9.51 -5.62 -14.22
CA SER A 159 -8.56 -6.72 -14.32
C SER A 159 -9.02 -7.95 -13.54
N PHE A 160 -8.48 -9.12 -13.92
CA PHE A 160 -8.44 -10.27 -13.03
C PHE A 160 -7.52 -9.97 -11.83
N VAL A 161 -7.72 -10.67 -10.72
CA VAL A 161 -7.00 -10.42 -9.46
C VAL A 161 -6.27 -11.67 -8.96
N PRO A 162 -5.11 -11.53 -8.28
CA PRO A 162 -4.31 -12.67 -7.78
C PRO A 162 -4.93 -13.28 -6.52
N ALA A 163 -5.98 -14.07 -6.69
CA ALA A 163 -6.72 -14.74 -5.63
C ALA A 163 -7.38 -16.02 -6.17
N SER A 164 -7.75 -16.96 -5.29
CA SER A 164 -8.56 -18.11 -5.70
C SER A 164 -10.00 -17.68 -6.01
N GLU A 165 -10.57 -16.83 -5.16
CA GLU A 165 -11.88 -16.20 -5.36
C GLU A 165 -11.88 -14.78 -4.81
N ALA A 166 -12.58 -13.86 -5.48
CA ALA A 166 -12.75 -12.49 -5.00
C ALA A 166 -14.17 -11.97 -5.25
N CYS A 167 -14.78 -11.35 -4.25
CA CYS A 167 -16.04 -10.65 -4.36
C CYS A 167 -15.95 -9.28 -3.68
N LEU A 168 -16.11 -8.22 -4.46
CA LEU A 168 -15.71 -6.87 -4.07
C LEU A 168 -16.86 -5.89 -4.34
N GLY A 169 -17.20 -5.10 -3.34
CA GLY A 169 -18.05 -3.93 -3.47
C GLY A 169 -17.28 -2.76 -4.09
N LEU A 170 -17.98 -1.86 -4.76
CA LEU A 170 -17.36 -0.64 -5.29
C LEU A 170 -16.95 0.29 -4.14
N LEU A 171 -15.66 0.60 -4.08
CA LEU A 171 -15.09 1.59 -3.18
C LEU A 171 -15.07 2.96 -3.85
N ASP A 172 -15.40 3.99 -3.10
CA ASP A 172 -15.29 5.38 -3.54
C ASP A 172 -13.86 5.93 -3.43
N GLY A 173 -13.08 5.40 -2.48
CA GLY A 173 -11.69 5.78 -2.27
C GLY A 173 -10.94 4.79 -1.39
N ILE A 174 -9.63 4.74 -1.58
CA ILE A 174 -8.69 4.03 -0.71
C ILE A 174 -7.78 5.06 -0.07
N TYR A 175 -7.81 5.11 1.26
CA TYR A 175 -7.06 6.03 2.07
C TYR A 175 -6.03 5.28 2.88
N THR A 176 -4.76 5.69 2.77
CA THR A 176 -3.67 4.98 3.41
C THR A 176 -2.84 5.95 4.23
N ARG A 177 -2.60 5.61 5.48
CA ARG A 177 -1.50 6.13 6.27
C ARG A 177 -0.54 4.96 6.49
N MET A 178 0.55 4.93 5.74
CA MET A 178 1.64 3.96 5.91
C MET A 178 2.88 4.76 6.32
N GLY A 179 3.68 4.24 7.26
CA GLY A 179 4.75 4.98 7.94
C GLY A 179 5.59 5.90 7.05
N ALA A 180 5.97 7.06 7.59
CA ALA A 180 6.72 8.08 6.88
C ALA A 180 8.17 7.62 6.58
N SER A 181 8.63 7.86 5.36
CA SER A 181 10.06 8.06 5.10
C SER A 181 10.42 9.47 5.55
N ASP A 182 11.40 9.60 6.45
CA ASP A 182 11.80 10.86 7.06
C ASP A 182 12.03 11.97 6.02
N ASN A 183 11.14 12.96 5.98
CA ASN A 183 11.31 14.18 5.19
C ASN A 183 11.76 15.33 6.09
N ILE A 184 13.03 15.26 6.54
CA ILE A 184 13.66 16.26 7.41
C ILE A 184 13.66 17.67 6.77
N TYR A 185 13.54 17.77 5.44
CA TYR A 185 13.61 19.03 4.70
C TYR A 185 12.40 19.98 4.88
N LYS A 186 11.27 19.55 5.48
CA LYS A 186 10.05 20.38 5.56
C LYS A 186 9.85 21.19 6.85
N GLY A 187 10.73 21.09 7.84
CA GLY A 187 10.63 21.89 9.07
C GLY A 187 9.36 21.64 9.90
N ARG A 188 8.62 20.55 9.64
CA ARG A 188 7.47 20.08 10.42
C ARG A 188 7.87 18.82 11.18
N SER A 189 7.35 18.66 12.40
CA SER A 189 7.53 17.41 13.16
C SER A 189 6.88 16.26 12.38
N THR A 190 7.57 15.13 12.30
CA THR A 190 7.05 13.91 11.66
C THR A 190 5.67 13.56 12.21
N PHE A 191 5.51 13.59 13.54
CA PHE A 191 4.23 13.33 14.21
C PHE A 191 3.12 14.30 13.78
N MET A 192 3.43 15.57 13.52
CA MET A 192 2.43 16.53 13.04
C MET A 192 1.98 16.23 11.61
N GLU A 193 2.89 15.76 10.75
CA GLU A 193 2.54 15.30 9.41
C GLU A 193 1.66 14.03 9.49
N GLU A 194 2.01 13.07 10.36
CA GLU A 194 1.20 11.86 10.59
C GLU A 194 -0.24 12.18 11.01
N LEU A 195 -0.41 13.13 11.94
CA LEU A 195 -1.75 13.53 12.40
C LEU A 195 -2.50 14.36 11.35
N THR A 196 -1.79 15.13 10.53
CA THR A 196 -2.42 15.87 9.43
C THR A 196 -2.96 14.92 8.37
N GLU A 197 -2.19 13.89 8.00
CA GLU A 197 -2.65 12.82 7.10
C GLU A 197 -3.86 12.09 7.69
N ALA A 198 -3.81 11.69 8.97
CA ALA A 198 -4.95 11.05 9.62
C ALA A 198 -6.20 11.95 9.62
N SER A 199 -6.04 13.25 9.86
CA SER A 199 -7.13 14.23 9.82
C SER A 199 -7.74 14.35 8.42
N GLU A 200 -6.91 14.40 7.37
CA GLU A 200 -7.38 14.42 5.99
C GLU A 200 -8.19 13.16 5.64
N ILE A 201 -7.72 11.98 6.07
CA ILE A 201 -8.42 10.71 5.87
C ILE A 201 -9.79 10.76 6.59
N ILE A 202 -9.82 11.16 7.86
CA ILE A 202 -11.06 11.27 8.64
C ILE A 202 -12.06 12.21 7.96
N SER A 203 -11.60 13.31 7.35
CA SER A 203 -12.47 14.30 6.71
C SER A 203 -13.08 13.85 5.38
N ARG A 204 -12.45 12.89 4.69
CA ARG A 204 -12.83 12.46 3.34
C ARG A 204 -13.43 11.07 3.27
N ALA A 205 -13.04 10.18 4.18
CA ALA A 205 -13.50 8.80 4.18
C ALA A 205 -15.02 8.73 4.40
N THR A 206 -15.67 7.87 3.62
CA THR A 206 -17.09 7.55 3.72
C THR A 206 -17.29 6.09 4.12
N GLU A 207 -18.54 5.66 4.33
CA GLU A 207 -18.87 4.26 4.59
C GLU A 207 -18.44 3.30 3.48
N ARG A 208 -18.23 3.80 2.25
CA ARG A 208 -17.78 3.00 1.09
C ARG A 208 -16.27 2.99 0.90
N SER A 209 -15.53 3.69 1.76
CA SER A 209 -14.08 3.81 1.63
C SER A 209 -13.36 2.64 2.27
N LEU A 210 -12.17 2.32 1.75
CA LEU A 210 -11.19 1.47 2.42
C LEU A 210 -10.13 2.35 3.08
N VAL A 211 -10.06 2.29 4.40
CA VAL A 211 -9.12 3.04 5.23
C VAL A 211 -8.07 2.09 5.78
N ILE A 212 -6.80 2.42 5.57
CA ILE A 212 -5.65 1.66 6.06
C ILE A 212 -4.82 2.57 6.93
N LEU A 213 -4.71 2.24 8.21
CA LEU A 213 -3.91 3.00 9.19
C LEU A 213 -2.84 2.08 9.76
N ASP A 214 -1.58 2.39 9.48
CA ASP A 214 -0.41 1.64 9.94
C ASP A 214 0.31 2.42 11.03
N GLU A 215 0.43 1.84 12.23
CA GLU A 215 1.19 2.38 13.39
C GLU A 215 0.86 3.84 13.75
N LEU A 216 -0.42 4.22 13.73
CA LEU A 216 -0.86 5.55 14.17
C LEU A 216 -0.50 5.77 15.65
N GLY A 217 0.08 6.93 15.98
CA GLY A 217 0.44 7.28 17.36
C GLY A 217 1.88 6.95 17.76
N ARG A 218 2.69 6.37 16.86
CA ARG A 218 4.08 5.96 17.14
C ARG A 218 5.02 7.14 17.48
N GLY A 219 4.81 8.32 16.92
CA GLY A 219 5.70 9.47 17.06
C GLY A 219 5.60 10.27 18.37
N THR A 220 4.85 9.80 19.38
CA THR A 220 4.59 10.53 20.63
C THR A 220 4.72 9.65 21.87
N SER A 221 4.42 10.19 23.06
CA SER A 221 4.40 9.45 24.32
C SER A 221 3.46 8.23 24.22
N THR A 222 3.81 7.12 24.87
CA THR A 222 3.05 5.87 24.76
C THR A 222 1.58 6.06 25.16
N HIS A 223 1.31 6.88 26.17
CA HIS A 223 -0.06 7.15 26.62
C HIS A 223 -0.84 7.99 25.61
N ASP A 224 -0.25 9.06 25.08
CA ASP A 224 -0.91 9.90 24.08
C ASP A 224 -1.11 9.14 22.76
N GLY A 225 -0.12 8.35 22.35
CA GLY A 225 -0.18 7.52 21.14
C GLY A 225 -1.29 6.49 21.21
N ILE A 226 -1.40 5.75 22.32
CA ILE A 226 -2.51 4.81 22.55
C ILE A 226 -3.86 5.54 22.57
N ALA A 227 -3.96 6.69 23.26
CA ALA A 227 -5.22 7.43 23.38
C ALA A 227 -5.72 7.93 22.01
N ILE A 228 -4.81 8.50 21.21
CA ILE A 228 -5.13 8.97 19.85
C ILE A 228 -5.53 7.79 18.97
N ALA A 229 -4.74 6.71 18.95
CA ALA A 229 -5.01 5.55 18.12
C ALA A 229 -6.36 4.90 18.47
N TYR A 230 -6.66 4.77 19.77
CA TYR A 230 -7.94 4.26 20.26
C TYR A 230 -9.11 5.14 19.81
N ALA A 231 -9.03 6.45 20.06
CA ALA A 231 -10.10 7.39 19.73
C ALA A 231 -10.35 7.46 18.22
N THR A 232 -9.28 7.46 17.41
CA THR A 232 -9.38 7.44 15.95
C THR A 232 -10.03 6.15 15.45
N LEU A 233 -9.62 4.99 15.96
CA LEU A 233 -10.20 3.71 15.56
C LEU A 233 -11.68 3.62 15.97
N GLU A 234 -12.03 4.02 17.19
CA GLU A 234 -13.42 4.08 17.65
C GLU A 234 -14.27 5.00 16.75
N TYR A 235 -13.70 6.12 16.30
CA TYR A 235 -14.37 7.03 15.37
C TYR A 235 -14.71 6.38 14.02
N PHE A 236 -13.77 5.63 13.42
CA PHE A 236 -14.04 4.87 12.20
C PHE A 236 -15.08 3.77 12.41
N ILE A 237 -15.06 3.09 13.56
CA ILE A 237 -16.02 2.02 13.88
C ILE A 237 -17.45 2.58 14.00
N ARG A 238 -17.63 3.70 14.73
CA ARG A 238 -18.95 4.23 15.10
C ARG A 238 -19.51 5.24 14.11
N HIS A 239 -18.69 6.20 13.69
CA HIS A 239 -19.16 7.37 12.95
C HIS A 239 -19.01 7.19 11.45
N VAL A 240 -17.81 6.84 10.98
CA VAL A 240 -17.54 6.71 9.53
C VAL A 240 -18.11 5.41 8.96
N LYS A 241 -17.95 4.30 9.70
CA LYS A 241 -18.37 2.95 9.32
C LYS A 241 -17.77 2.46 8.00
N SER A 242 -16.56 2.92 7.68
CA SER A 242 -15.78 2.49 6.53
C SER A 242 -15.15 1.10 6.73
N PHE A 243 -14.74 0.46 5.64
CA PHE A 243 -13.81 -0.66 5.71
C PHE A 243 -12.49 -0.19 6.27
N THR A 244 -12.02 -0.82 7.35
CA THR A 244 -10.87 -0.30 8.09
C THR A 244 -9.88 -1.42 8.41
N LEU A 245 -8.65 -1.30 7.92
CA LEU A 245 -7.51 -2.13 8.30
C LEU A 245 -6.62 -1.29 9.22
N PHE A 246 -6.57 -1.65 10.51
CA PHE A 246 -5.81 -0.92 11.51
C PHE A 246 -4.65 -1.77 12.01
N VAL A 247 -3.43 -1.45 11.58
CA VAL A 247 -2.21 -2.14 12.05
C VAL A 247 -1.67 -1.42 13.28
N THR A 248 -1.49 -2.15 14.37
CA THR A 248 -1.03 -1.57 15.63
C THR A 248 -0.12 -2.48 16.43
N HIS A 249 0.72 -1.84 17.25
CA HIS A 249 1.53 -2.48 18.29
C HIS A 249 0.97 -2.22 19.70
N TYR A 250 -0.24 -1.66 19.81
CA TYR A 250 -0.88 -1.33 21.08
C TYR A 250 -1.90 -2.41 21.48
N PRO A 251 -1.59 -3.28 22.47
CA PRO A 251 -2.54 -4.27 22.99
C PRO A 251 -3.89 -3.70 23.44
N PRO A 252 -3.99 -2.51 24.07
CA PRO A 252 -5.27 -1.97 24.52
C PRO A 252 -6.30 -1.76 23.40
N LEU A 253 -5.89 -1.60 22.15
CA LEU A 253 -6.82 -1.45 21.03
C LEU A 253 -7.58 -2.74 20.74
N CYS A 254 -7.03 -3.90 21.08
CA CYS A 254 -7.70 -5.19 20.90
C CYS A 254 -8.97 -5.32 21.76
N GLU A 255 -9.11 -4.52 22.82
CA GLU A 255 -10.31 -4.48 23.66
C GLU A 255 -11.55 -3.98 22.89
N LEU A 256 -11.37 -3.24 21.79
CA LEU A 256 -12.47 -2.73 20.96
C LEU A 256 -13.29 -3.84 20.31
N GLU A 257 -12.71 -5.01 20.05
CA GLU A 257 -13.45 -6.19 19.57
C GLU A 257 -14.52 -6.62 20.59
N ARG A 258 -14.21 -6.55 21.89
CA ARG A 258 -15.19 -6.89 22.94
C ARG A 258 -16.32 -5.87 23.05
N MET A 259 -16.04 -4.61 22.71
CA MET A 259 -17.04 -3.53 22.74
C MET A 259 -17.91 -3.51 21.48
N TYR A 260 -17.39 -3.95 20.33
CA TYR A 260 -18.10 -3.99 19.04
C TYR A 260 -17.90 -5.33 18.31
N PRO A 261 -18.38 -6.45 18.89
CA PRO A 261 -18.11 -7.79 18.36
C PRO A 261 -18.69 -8.03 16.96
N ASP A 262 -19.76 -7.31 16.61
CA ASP A 262 -20.40 -7.42 15.30
C ASP A 262 -19.67 -6.64 14.19
N HIS A 263 -18.69 -5.81 14.54
CA HIS A 263 -18.08 -4.85 13.61
C HIS A 263 -16.56 -4.93 13.54
N VAL A 264 -15.93 -5.37 14.62
CA VAL A 264 -14.49 -5.41 14.79
C VAL A 264 -14.04 -6.85 14.93
N SER A 265 -12.88 -7.16 14.36
CA SER A 265 -12.23 -8.45 14.53
C SER A 265 -10.73 -8.27 14.69
N ASN A 266 -10.15 -8.99 15.66
CA ASN A 266 -8.72 -8.98 15.91
C ASN A 266 -8.04 -10.05 15.04
N TYR A 267 -6.88 -9.71 14.49
CA TYR A 267 -6.02 -10.61 13.74
C TYR A 267 -4.56 -10.40 14.12
N HIS A 268 -3.76 -11.43 13.88
CA HIS A 268 -2.31 -11.36 13.99
C HIS A 268 -1.64 -12.22 12.91
N MET A 269 -0.38 -11.91 12.60
CA MET A 269 0.42 -12.76 11.72
C MET A 269 0.96 -13.95 12.53
N ALA A 270 0.64 -15.16 12.09
CA ALA A 270 1.05 -16.41 12.72
C ALA A 270 2.57 -16.62 12.61
N PHE A 271 3.11 -17.29 13.62
CA PHE A 271 4.51 -17.67 13.72
C PHE A 271 4.60 -18.97 14.55
N LEU A 272 5.67 -19.73 14.34
CA LEU A 272 5.99 -20.90 15.14
C LEU A 272 7.12 -20.56 16.10
N LEU A 273 6.99 -21.02 17.33
CA LEU A 273 8.08 -21.05 18.29
C LEU A 273 8.74 -22.43 18.19
N ASN A 274 10.01 -22.45 17.83
CA ASN A 274 10.81 -23.66 17.80
C ASN A 274 11.55 -23.76 19.14
N GLU A 275 11.30 -24.84 19.87
CA GLU A 275 12.14 -25.23 20.99
C GLU A 275 13.53 -25.56 20.45
N THR A 276 14.53 -24.74 20.80
CA THR A 276 15.92 -25.14 20.58
C THR A 276 16.22 -26.29 21.52
N HIS A 277 16.43 -27.50 20.98
CA HIS A 277 17.03 -28.64 21.68
C HIS A 277 18.41 -28.22 22.21
N ILE A 278 18.45 -27.62 23.40
CA ILE A 278 19.66 -27.48 24.20
C ILE A 278 19.39 -28.22 25.49
N SER A 279 20.00 -29.41 25.56
CA SER A 279 20.28 -30.23 26.73
C SER A 279 19.81 -29.67 28.07
N SER A 280 18.88 -30.42 28.67
CA SER A 280 18.55 -30.52 30.08
C SER A 280 19.75 -30.30 31.01
N ASP A 281 20.07 -29.06 31.40
CA ASP A 281 20.95 -28.75 32.54
C ASP A 281 20.92 -27.29 33.02
N THR A 282 19.89 -26.50 32.71
CA THR A 282 19.69 -25.18 33.36
C THR A 282 18.75 -25.31 34.56
N LYS A 283 19.35 -25.19 35.75
CA LYS A 283 18.64 -24.99 37.01
C LYS A 283 18.00 -23.60 37.02
N ASP A 284 16.82 -23.53 37.65
CA ASP A 284 16.02 -22.35 37.97
C ASP A 284 15.41 -21.60 36.78
N GLY A 285 14.11 -21.84 36.53
CA GLY A 285 13.08 -20.84 36.20
C GLY A 285 13.31 -19.80 35.09
N ASP A 286 14.39 -19.90 34.32
CA ASP A 286 14.81 -18.86 33.39
C ASP A 286 14.02 -18.97 32.08
N VAL A 287 13.18 -17.97 31.82
CA VAL A 287 12.38 -17.87 30.59
C VAL A 287 13.32 -17.46 29.48
N GLN A 288 13.85 -18.44 28.74
CA GLN A 288 14.63 -18.15 27.54
C GLN A 288 13.70 -17.88 26.36
N PRO A 289 13.89 -16.77 25.60
CA PRO A 289 13.10 -16.52 24.40
C PRO A 289 13.34 -17.62 23.37
N GLU A 290 12.27 -18.16 22.79
CA GLU A 290 12.32 -19.26 21.82
C GLU A 290 12.62 -18.75 20.40
N PHE A 291 13.13 -19.63 19.52
CA PHE A 291 13.41 -19.26 18.14
C PHE A 291 12.11 -19.09 17.35
N ILE A 292 11.87 -17.92 16.76
CA ILE A 292 10.66 -17.65 15.96
C ILE A 292 10.88 -17.98 14.48
N THR A 293 9.93 -18.71 13.90
CA THR A 293 9.74 -18.82 12.45
C THR A 293 8.46 -18.08 12.04
N PHE A 294 8.56 -17.06 11.18
CA PHE A 294 7.39 -16.36 10.65
C PHE A 294 6.67 -17.20 9.60
N LEU A 295 5.37 -17.43 9.77
CA LEU A 295 4.55 -18.19 8.81
C LEU A 295 3.92 -17.30 7.74
N TYR A 296 3.91 -15.98 7.93
CA TYR A 296 3.29 -15.01 7.01
C TYR A 296 1.79 -15.26 6.72
N ASN A 297 1.12 -16.07 7.54
CA ASN A 297 -0.30 -16.38 7.48
C ASN A 297 -1.07 -15.53 8.51
N LEU A 298 -2.16 -14.89 8.11
CA LEU A 298 -3.01 -14.09 8.96
C LEU A 298 -4.01 -15.00 9.70
N THR A 299 -4.02 -14.93 11.02
CA THR A 299 -4.89 -15.73 11.90
C THR A 299 -5.77 -14.83 12.76
N GLU A 300 -7.02 -15.23 12.97
CA GLU A 300 -7.96 -14.52 13.84
C GLU A 300 -7.52 -14.62 15.31
N GLY A 301 -7.80 -13.56 16.08
CA GLY A 301 -7.39 -13.38 17.47
C GLY A 301 -6.31 -12.31 17.63
N ALA A 302 -6.24 -11.75 18.84
CA ALA A 302 -5.16 -10.84 19.21
C ALA A 302 -3.83 -11.60 19.32
N ALA A 303 -2.73 -10.96 18.92
CA ALA A 303 -1.40 -11.42 19.25
C ALA A 303 -1.28 -11.66 20.77
N GLY A 304 -0.62 -12.76 21.14
CA GLY A 304 -0.20 -13.02 22.52
C GLY A 304 0.95 -12.09 22.96
N GLN A 305 1.72 -12.54 23.96
CA GLN A 305 2.81 -11.76 24.58
C GLN A 305 3.80 -11.12 23.57
N SER A 306 4.47 -10.05 23.99
CA SER A 306 5.31 -9.24 23.13
C SER A 306 6.45 -10.02 22.46
N TYR A 307 6.43 -10.10 21.13
CA TYR A 307 7.41 -10.85 20.33
C TYR A 307 8.72 -10.11 20.05
N GLY A 308 8.86 -8.88 20.52
CA GLY A 308 10.06 -8.07 20.28
C GLY A 308 11.34 -8.72 20.81
N LEU A 309 11.25 -9.46 21.92
CA LEU A 309 12.39 -10.16 22.51
C LEU A 309 12.84 -11.36 21.67
N ASN A 310 11.90 -12.07 21.07
CA ASN A 310 12.21 -13.20 20.20
C ASN A 310 12.81 -12.73 18.86
N VAL A 311 12.38 -11.58 18.35
CA VAL A 311 13.04 -10.91 17.20
C VAL A 311 14.45 -10.46 17.57
N ALA A 312 14.65 -9.93 18.79
CA ALA A 312 15.98 -9.57 19.27
C ALA A 312 16.91 -10.78 19.38
N LYS A 313 16.38 -11.97 19.74
CA LYS A 313 17.15 -13.23 19.68
C LYS A 313 17.59 -13.60 18.25
N LEU A 314 16.72 -13.41 17.26
CA LEU A 314 17.08 -13.60 15.83
C LEU A 314 18.18 -12.62 15.35
N ALA A 315 18.31 -11.48 16.02
CA ALA A 315 19.35 -10.49 15.73
C ALA A 315 20.66 -10.73 16.53
N ASP A 316 20.83 -11.93 17.10
CA ASP A 316 21.97 -12.33 17.93
C ASP A 316 22.24 -11.39 19.12
N VAL A 317 21.18 -10.83 19.72
CA VAL A 317 21.31 -10.09 20.98
C VAL A 317 21.67 -11.06 22.11
N PRO A 318 22.70 -10.76 22.95
CA PRO A 318 23.14 -11.67 24.01
C PRO A 318 22.03 -12.07 25.00
N ASP A 319 21.97 -13.36 25.34
CA ASP A 319 20.97 -13.93 26.26
C ASP A 319 20.85 -13.19 27.61
N PRO A 320 21.93 -12.71 28.28
CA PRO A 320 21.79 -11.97 29.53
C PRO A 320 20.95 -10.68 29.41
N ILE A 321 21.01 -10.02 28.24
CA ILE A 321 20.20 -8.83 27.93
C ILE A 321 18.75 -9.24 27.73
N LEU A 322 18.52 -10.33 27.00
CA LEU A 322 17.19 -10.85 26.71
C LEU A 322 16.46 -11.31 27.98
N CYS A 323 17.12 -12.05 28.88
CA CYS A 323 16.54 -12.44 30.17
C CYS A 323 16.16 -11.22 31.03
N THR A 324 17.03 -10.20 31.06
CA THR A 324 16.75 -8.97 31.80
C THR A 324 15.56 -8.21 31.19
N ALA A 325 15.49 -8.15 29.86
CA ALA A 325 14.42 -7.49 29.14
C ALA A 325 13.08 -8.23 29.28
N ALA A 326 13.08 -9.57 29.28
CA ALA A 326 11.91 -10.41 29.53
C ALA A 326 11.31 -10.16 30.92
N ARG A 327 12.15 -10.21 31.96
CA ARG A 327 11.72 -9.88 33.32
C ARG A 327 11.13 -8.46 33.41
N LYS A 328 11.78 -7.48 32.77
CA LYS A 328 11.30 -6.09 32.78
C LYS A 328 9.98 -5.92 32.03
N ALA A 329 9.80 -6.60 30.91
CA ALA A 329 8.55 -6.58 30.16
C ALA A 329 7.40 -7.14 31.00
N GLN A 330 7.60 -8.29 31.65
CA GLN A 330 6.59 -8.91 32.52
C GLN A 330 6.26 -8.04 33.74
N GLU A 331 7.27 -7.43 34.38
CA GLU A 331 7.07 -6.48 35.49
C GLU A 331 6.21 -5.28 35.06
N LEU A 332 6.51 -4.70 33.89
CA LEU A 332 5.78 -3.54 33.35
C LEU A 332 4.34 -3.89 32.97
N GLU A 333 4.13 -5.01 32.28
CA GLU A 333 2.81 -5.50 31.88
C GLU A 333 1.93 -5.75 33.12
N SER A 334 2.45 -6.52 34.08
CA SER A 334 1.75 -6.83 35.33
C SER A 334 1.42 -5.56 36.12
N ALA A 335 2.34 -4.60 36.19
CA ALA A 335 2.10 -3.34 36.91
C ALA A 335 1.03 -2.47 36.23
N VAL A 336 1.00 -2.43 34.90
CA VAL A 336 -0.01 -1.66 34.14
C VAL A 336 -1.38 -2.33 34.25
N GLU A 337 -1.46 -3.65 34.10
CA GLU A 337 -2.70 -4.41 34.22
C GLU A 337 -3.28 -4.34 35.63
N ALA A 338 -2.46 -4.53 36.66
CA ALA A 338 -2.91 -4.46 38.06
C ALA A 338 -3.47 -3.07 38.39
N ARG A 339 -2.83 -1.99 37.92
CA ARG A 339 -3.32 -0.61 38.10
C ARG A 339 -4.62 -0.37 37.34
N ARG A 340 -4.72 -0.82 36.09
CA ARG A 340 -5.96 -0.70 35.29
C ARG A 340 -7.12 -1.45 35.93
N ARG A 341 -6.90 -2.70 36.32
CA ARG A 341 -7.90 -3.56 36.96
C ARG A 341 -8.36 -2.95 38.28
N SER A 342 -7.43 -2.54 39.14
CA SER A 342 -7.75 -1.90 40.42
C SER A 342 -8.57 -0.63 40.24
N LYS A 343 -8.20 0.24 39.29
CA LYS A 343 -8.93 1.48 39.01
C LYS A 343 -10.31 1.22 38.42
N LYS A 344 -10.44 0.23 37.53
CA LYS A 344 -11.72 -0.18 36.95
C LYS A 344 -12.67 -0.71 38.03
N LEU A 345 -12.20 -1.66 38.84
CA LEU A 345 -12.97 -2.22 39.96
C LEU A 345 -13.38 -1.13 40.96
N LEU A 346 -12.49 -0.20 41.30
CA LEU A 346 -12.79 0.90 42.23
C LEU A 346 -13.83 1.87 41.65
N THR A 347 -13.79 2.11 40.34
CA THR A 347 -14.76 2.97 39.64
C THR A 347 -16.13 2.30 39.55
N GLU A 348 -16.18 1.00 39.24
CA GLU A 348 -17.39 0.19 39.26
C GLU A 348 -18.00 0.16 40.66
N MET A 349 -17.19 -0.10 41.70
CA MET A 349 -17.62 -0.07 43.10
C MET A 349 -18.18 1.30 43.51
N TRP A 350 -17.53 2.39 43.10
CA TRP A 350 -17.98 3.75 43.41
C TRP A 350 -19.31 4.12 42.76
N SER A 351 -19.68 3.46 41.64
CA SER A 351 -20.95 3.69 40.93
C SER A 351 -22.15 2.98 41.55
N ILE A 352 -21.93 2.07 42.50
CA ILE A 352 -22.99 1.29 43.15
C ILE A 352 -23.52 2.04 44.38
N ALA A 353 -24.77 2.51 44.33
CA ALA A 353 -25.42 3.21 45.43
C ALA A 353 -26.11 2.26 46.44
N ASP A 354 -26.47 1.05 46.01
CA ASP A 354 -27.31 0.13 46.78
C ASP A 354 -26.51 -0.98 47.48
N LYS A 355 -26.75 -1.16 48.78
CA LYS A 355 -26.14 -2.21 49.62
C LYS A 355 -26.25 -3.65 49.06
N PRO A 356 -27.42 -4.13 48.57
CA PRO A 356 -27.52 -5.48 48.02
C PRO A 356 -26.69 -5.68 46.74
N SER A 357 -26.66 -4.69 45.85
CA SER A 357 -25.87 -4.69 44.62
C SER A 357 -24.36 -4.68 44.90
N LEU A 358 -23.93 -3.99 45.97
CA LEU A 358 -22.54 -3.98 46.42
C LEU A 358 -22.10 -5.35 46.96
N LEU A 359 -22.95 -6.01 47.75
CA LEU A 359 -22.67 -7.35 48.28
C LEU A 359 -22.59 -8.41 47.17
N GLN A 360 -23.45 -8.31 46.15
CA GLN A 360 -23.41 -9.18 44.97
C GLN A 360 -22.15 -8.93 44.11
N TRP A 361 -21.75 -7.67 43.95
CA TRP A 361 -20.51 -7.30 43.25
C TRP A 361 -19.26 -7.79 43.99
N LEU A 362 -19.24 -7.69 45.32
CA LEU A 362 -18.16 -8.23 46.18
C LEU A 362 -18.01 -9.74 46.05
N GLN A 363 -19.12 -10.48 45.97
CA GLN A 363 -19.09 -11.95 45.75
C GLN A 363 -18.66 -12.35 44.35
N SER A 364 -18.80 -11.46 43.36
CA SER A 364 -18.45 -11.72 41.97
C SER A 364 -16.99 -11.40 41.63
N ASN A 365 -16.34 -10.56 42.45
CA ASN A 365 -15.01 -10.00 42.20
C ASN A 365 -13.99 -10.28 43.32
N SER A 366 -14.36 -11.07 44.35
CA SER A 366 -13.45 -11.69 45.32
C SER A 366 -12.80 -12.94 44.73
#